data_AF-A0A3D8PVM5-F1
#
_entry.id   AF-A0A3D8PVM5-F1
#
_cell.length_a   1.000
_cell.length_b   1.000
_cell.length_c   1.000
_cell.angle_alpha   90.00
_cell.angle_beta   90.00
_cell.angle_gamma   90.00
#
_symmetry.space_group_name_H-M   'P 1'
#
loop_
_entity.id
_entity.type
_entity.pdbx_description
1 polymer ?
#
loop_
_entity_poly.entity_id
_entity_poly.type
_entity_poly.pdbx_seq_one_letter_code
_entity_poly.pdbx_strand_id
1 'polypeptide(L)'
;MGEVKIDYTGWEFYDQLIKQYGEQNEDYFIYFYGYKSVYVDEIKGLSYEGVLSQEKLDRLYLSIKKNGYLYERYQDLHLIYLPNKTYTVATGGNHRPYLAEFLKIKKVIGMVEILIPKNLLADEQILECEKILDEEGIDVHTRNPYFYKLCEEYDLLPPKMKIRIS
;
A
#
# COMPACT_ATOMS: atom_id res chain seq x y z
N MET A 1 -31.11 6.73 6.98
CA MET A 1 -29.99 5.80 6.73
C MET A 1 -28.73 6.64 6.61
N GLY A 2 -27.66 6.35 7.34
CA GLY A 2 -26.44 7.16 7.29
C GLY A 2 -25.78 7.05 5.91
N GLU A 3 -25.74 8.17 5.20
CA GLU A 3 -25.01 8.36 3.95
C GLU A 3 -23.52 8.50 4.30
N VAL A 4 -22.65 7.71 3.66
CA VAL A 4 -21.20 7.81 3.88
C VAL A 4 -20.73 9.08 3.22
N LYS A 5 -20.56 10.16 3.98
CA LYS A 5 -20.04 11.42 3.42
C LYS A 5 -18.53 11.33 3.26
N ILE A 6 -18.04 11.87 2.16
CA ILE A 6 -16.60 12.04 1.93
C ILE A 6 -16.07 13.10 2.91
N ASP A 7 -15.09 12.70 3.70
CA ASP A 7 -14.33 13.54 4.62
C ASP A 7 -12.89 13.02 4.62
N TYR A 8 -11.97 13.81 4.09
CA TYR A 8 -10.55 13.45 4.03
C TYR A 8 -9.81 13.74 5.34
N THR A 9 -10.48 14.19 6.40
CA THR A 9 -9.84 14.44 7.69
C THR A 9 -9.14 13.19 8.20
N GLY A 10 -7.82 13.29 8.46
CA GLY A 10 -6.99 12.18 8.92
C GLY A 10 -6.38 11.32 7.80
N TRP A 11 -6.69 11.61 6.53
CA TRP A 11 -6.06 11.00 5.37
C TRP A 11 -4.97 11.91 4.80
N GLU A 12 -3.82 11.32 4.53
CA GLU A 12 -2.78 11.93 3.70
C GLU A 12 -2.87 11.41 2.25
N PHE A 13 -2.08 11.99 1.35
CA PHE A 13 -2.01 11.54 -0.04
C PHE A 13 -0.64 10.94 -0.39
N TYR A 14 -0.64 10.02 -1.35
CA TYR A 14 0.53 9.26 -1.78
C TYR A 14 1.77 10.14 -2.01
N ASP A 15 1.62 11.20 -2.80
CA ASP A 15 2.74 12.11 -3.10
C ASP A 15 3.28 12.81 -1.85
N GLN A 16 2.41 13.14 -0.88
CA GLN A 16 2.83 13.76 0.38
C GLN A 16 3.64 12.78 1.24
N LEU A 17 3.17 11.53 1.31
CA LEU A 17 3.79 10.48 2.11
C LEU A 17 5.11 9.99 1.51
N ILE A 18 5.24 9.96 0.19
CA ILE A 18 6.42 9.40 -0.49
C ILE A 18 7.52 10.42 -0.73
N LYS A 19 7.20 11.71 -0.84
CA LYS A 19 8.18 12.77 -1.09
C LYS A 19 9.39 12.74 -0.14
N GLN A 20 9.21 12.29 1.10
CA GLN A 20 10.29 12.17 2.08
C GLN A 20 11.34 11.09 1.75
N TYR A 21 10.99 10.14 0.87
CA TYR A 21 11.86 9.07 0.38
C TYR A 21 12.40 9.34 -1.02
N GLY A 22 12.12 10.54 -1.56
CA GLY A 22 12.62 11.05 -2.84
C GLY A 22 11.54 11.34 -3.86
N GLU A 23 11.96 11.82 -5.03
CA GLU A 23 11.06 12.12 -6.15
C GLU A 23 10.87 10.89 -7.04
N GLN A 24 9.69 10.78 -7.66
CA GLN A 24 9.16 9.57 -8.28
C GLN A 24 10.21 8.75 -9.07
N ASN A 25 10.40 7.49 -8.68
CA ASN A 25 11.20 6.45 -9.34
C ASN A 25 12.73 6.67 -9.45
N GLU A 26 13.28 7.79 -8.98
CA GLU A 26 14.73 8.03 -9.06
C GLU A 26 15.47 7.61 -7.78
N ASP A 27 14.82 7.76 -6.63
CA ASP A 27 15.45 7.69 -5.30
C ASP A 27 15.06 6.46 -4.47
N TYR A 28 14.22 5.57 -5.02
CA TYR A 28 13.81 4.35 -4.33
C TYR A 28 13.56 3.22 -5.33
N PHE A 29 13.60 2.00 -4.81
CA PHE A 29 13.18 0.79 -5.49
C PHE A 29 11.85 0.27 -4.92
N ILE A 30 11.12 -0.53 -5.70
CA ILE A 30 9.87 -1.15 -5.28
C ILE A 30 9.96 -2.68 -5.36
N TYR A 31 9.66 -3.33 -4.24
CA TYR A 31 9.60 -4.79 -4.16
C TYR A 31 8.16 -5.29 -4.03
N PHE A 32 7.73 -6.17 -4.94
CA PHE A 32 6.44 -6.84 -4.85
C PHE A 32 6.47 -7.89 -3.73
N TYR A 33 5.81 -7.57 -2.60
CA TYR A 33 5.73 -8.45 -1.44
C TYR A 33 4.58 -9.48 -1.52
N GLY A 34 3.58 -9.18 -2.35
CA GLY A 34 2.47 -10.06 -2.65
C GLY A 34 1.15 -9.63 -2.04
N TYR A 35 0.16 -10.52 -2.10
CA TYR A 35 -1.17 -10.23 -1.56
C TYR A 35 -1.19 -10.50 -0.06
N LYS A 36 -1.51 -9.47 0.74
CA LYS A 36 -1.46 -9.55 2.21
C LYS A 36 -2.72 -9.01 2.83
N SER A 37 -3.06 -9.58 3.99
CA SER A 37 -4.01 -8.95 4.89
C SER A 37 -3.30 -7.83 5.66
N VAL A 38 -3.88 -6.64 5.60
CA VAL A 38 -3.35 -5.40 6.18
C VAL A 38 -4.37 -4.83 7.16
N TYR A 39 -3.91 -4.27 8.28
CA TYR A 39 -4.80 -3.59 9.21
C TYR A 39 -5.20 -2.23 8.63
N VAL A 40 -6.49 -1.90 8.71
CA VAL A 40 -7.01 -0.66 8.10
C VAL A 40 -6.44 0.58 8.78
N ASP A 41 -6.18 0.52 10.09
CA ASP A 41 -5.58 1.62 10.84
C ASP A 41 -4.10 1.86 10.50
N GLU A 42 -3.44 0.94 9.80
CA GLU A 42 -2.07 1.13 9.28
C GLU A 42 -2.07 1.81 7.89
N ILE A 43 -3.22 1.91 7.21
CA ILE A 43 -3.36 2.59 5.92
C ILE A 43 -3.64 4.07 6.17
N LYS A 44 -2.67 4.93 5.88
CA LYS A 44 -2.72 6.38 6.15
C LYS A 44 -2.92 7.24 4.91
N GLY A 45 -2.60 6.68 3.74
CA GLY A 45 -2.61 7.41 2.49
C GLY A 45 -3.66 6.92 1.48
N LEU A 46 -4.29 7.88 0.80
CA LEU A 46 -4.98 7.65 -0.47
C LEU A 46 -4.10 8.09 -1.65
N SER A 47 -4.43 7.66 -2.87
CA SER A 47 -3.57 7.93 -4.03
C SER A 47 -3.47 9.43 -4.37
N TYR A 48 -4.58 10.19 -4.30
CA TYR A 48 -4.57 11.63 -4.57
C TYR A 48 -5.84 12.31 -4.03
N GLU A 49 -5.81 13.63 -3.91
CA GLU A 49 -6.95 14.42 -3.45
C GLU A 49 -8.12 14.37 -4.45
N GLY A 50 -9.34 14.14 -3.96
CA GLY A 50 -10.51 14.02 -4.84
C GLY A 50 -10.68 12.63 -5.49
N VAL A 51 -9.85 11.64 -5.14
CA VAL A 51 -9.97 10.27 -5.69
C VAL A 51 -11.27 9.57 -5.30
N LEU A 52 -11.91 9.98 -4.21
CA LEU A 52 -13.19 9.42 -3.77
C LEU A 52 -14.35 10.06 -4.53
N SER A 53 -15.14 9.22 -5.18
CA SER A 53 -16.48 9.56 -5.68
C SER A 53 -17.59 9.01 -4.80
N GLN A 54 -18.59 9.86 -4.52
CA GLN A 54 -19.75 9.52 -3.69
C GLN A 54 -20.53 8.34 -4.27
N GLU A 55 -20.80 8.36 -5.57
CA GLU A 55 -21.52 7.28 -6.28
C GLU A 55 -20.86 5.90 -6.09
N LYS A 56 -19.52 5.85 -6.10
CA LYS A 56 -18.79 4.59 -5.90
C LYS A 56 -18.77 4.17 -4.43
N LEU A 57 -18.69 5.12 -3.50
CA LEU A 57 -18.85 4.83 -2.07
C LEU A 57 -20.23 4.26 -1.77
N ASP A 58 -21.29 4.86 -2.29
CA ASP A 58 -22.67 4.42 -2.06
C ASP A 58 -22.89 3.01 -2.59
N ARG A 59 -22.44 2.74 -3.82
CA ARG A 59 -22.51 1.40 -4.41
C ARG A 59 -21.73 0.37 -3.58
N LEU A 60 -20.52 0.70 -3.14
CA LEU A 60 -19.69 -0.20 -2.35
C LEU A 60 -20.29 -0.45 -0.96
N TYR A 61 -20.81 0.60 -0.31
CA TYR A 61 -21.48 0.51 0.99
C TYR A 61 -22.72 -0.36 0.93
N LEU A 62 -23.57 -0.18 -0.10
CA LEU A 62 -24.74 -1.04 -0.30
C LEU A 62 -24.34 -2.49 -0.54
N SER A 63 -23.28 -2.73 -1.31
CA SER A 63 -22.74 -4.07 -1.54
C SER A 63 -22.25 -4.72 -0.24
N ILE A 64 -21.47 -3.99 0.57
CA ILE A 64 -20.96 -4.49 1.85
C ILE A 64 -22.11 -4.74 2.84
N LYS A 65 -23.11 -3.87 2.88
CA LYS A 65 -24.30 -4.10 3.71
C LYS A 65 -25.09 -5.33 3.31
N LYS A 66 -25.20 -5.59 1.99
CA LYS A 66 -25.96 -6.71 1.46
C LYS A 66 -25.23 -8.05 1.60
N ASN A 67 -23.93 -8.06 1.34
CA ASN A 67 -23.14 -9.29 1.18
C ASN A 67 -22.07 -9.50 2.26
N GLY A 68 -21.90 -8.55 3.18
CA GLY A 68 -20.73 -8.48 4.05
C GLY A 68 -19.50 -7.95 3.31
N TYR A 69 -18.41 -7.74 4.05
CA TYR A 69 -17.13 -7.38 3.47
C TYR A 69 -16.45 -8.63 2.92
N LEU A 70 -16.59 -8.86 1.62
CA LEU A 70 -16.01 -10.02 0.95
C LEU A 70 -14.55 -9.75 0.57
N TYR A 71 -13.66 -10.56 1.12
CA TYR A 71 -12.23 -10.48 0.88
C TYR A 71 -11.80 -10.96 -0.51
N GLU A 72 -12.70 -11.50 -1.33
CA GLU A 72 -12.38 -12.27 -2.54
C GLU A 72 -11.92 -11.42 -3.73
N ARG A 73 -12.25 -10.12 -3.76
CA ARG A 73 -11.84 -9.19 -4.83
C ARG A 73 -10.66 -8.33 -4.42
N TYR A 74 -9.61 -8.92 -3.86
CA TYR A 74 -8.46 -8.20 -3.29
C TYR A 74 -7.50 -7.58 -4.32
N GLN A 75 -7.62 -7.95 -5.60
CA GLN A 75 -6.73 -7.52 -6.67
C GLN A 75 -6.82 -6.01 -6.97
N ASP A 76 -7.92 -5.35 -6.58
CA ASP A 76 -8.15 -3.93 -6.91
C ASP A 76 -7.56 -2.96 -5.87
N LEU A 77 -6.95 -3.43 -4.79
CA LEU A 77 -6.33 -2.58 -3.77
C LEU A 77 -4.81 -2.70 -3.87
N HIS A 78 -4.17 -1.62 -4.33
CA HIS A 78 -2.72 -1.52 -4.45
C HIS A 78 -2.17 -0.65 -3.32
N LEU A 79 -1.38 -1.26 -2.44
CA LEU A 79 -0.75 -0.62 -1.29
C LEU A 79 0.77 -0.63 -1.44
N ILE A 80 1.40 0.48 -1.07
CA ILE A 80 2.83 0.55 -0.80
C ILE A 80 3.02 0.64 0.71
N TYR A 81 3.86 -0.23 1.24
CA TYR A 81 4.37 -0.17 2.61
C TYR A 81 5.61 0.70 2.66
N LEU A 82 5.57 1.70 3.54
CA LEU A 82 6.59 2.73 3.67
C LEU A 82 7.57 2.41 4.81
N PRO A 83 8.80 2.92 4.76
CA PRO A 83 9.80 2.73 5.83
C PRO A 83 9.32 3.14 7.24
N ASN A 84 8.42 4.11 7.33
CA ASN A 84 7.77 4.53 8.59
C ASN A 84 6.71 3.55 9.14
N LYS A 85 6.60 2.33 8.57
CA LYS A 85 5.69 1.26 8.99
C LYS A 85 4.20 1.54 8.75
N THR A 86 3.90 2.36 7.75
CA THR A 86 2.52 2.66 7.33
C THR A 86 2.29 2.27 5.89
N TYR A 87 1.03 2.18 5.48
CA TYR A 87 0.64 1.93 4.11
C TYR A 87 0.01 3.16 3.47
N THR A 88 0.24 3.31 2.16
CA THR A 88 -0.51 4.24 1.31
C THR A 88 -1.08 3.51 0.10
N VAL A 89 -2.24 3.94 -0.38
CA VAL A 89 -2.78 3.49 -1.67
C VAL A 89 -1.98 4.14 -2.79
N ALA A 90 -1.42 3.34 -3.69
CA ALA A 90 -0.62 3.85 -4.81
C ALA A 90 -1.47 4.28 -6.00
N THR A 91 -2.15 3.33 -6.64
CA THR A 91 -2.88 3.61 -7.90
C THR A 91 -4.37 3.27 -7.84
N GLY A 92 -4.74 2.20 -7.14
CA GLY A 92 -6.07 1.61 -7.20
C GLY A 92 -6.61 1.18 -5.85
N GLY A 93 -7.92 1.35 -5.67
CA GLY A 93 -8.66 0.77 -4.55
C GLY A 93 -9.06 1.71 -3.42
N ASN A 94 -8.77 3.02 -3.51
CA ASN A 94 -9.00 4.05 -2.48
C ASN A 94 -10.30 3.94 -1.67
N HIS A 95 -11.43 3.70 -2.36
CA HIS A 95 -12.74 3.58 -1.72
C HIS A 95 -12.83 2.45 -0.68
N ARG A 96 -12.02 1.40 -0.82
CA ARG A 96 -12.05 0.22 0.05
C ARG A 96 -11.47 0.50 1.43
N PRO A 97 -10.21 0.96 1.61
CA PRO A 97 -9.70 1.31 2.93
C PRO A 97 -10.50 2.45 3.56
N TYR A 98 -10.90 3.46 2.78
CA TYR A 98 -11.76 4.55 3.27
C TYR A 98 -13.06 4.04 3.90
N LEU A 99 -13.79 3.19 3.15
CA LEU A 99 -15.06 2.65 3.64
C LEU A 99 -14.86 1.60 4.73
N ALA A 100 -13.77 0.84 4.68
CA ALA A 100 -13.42 -0.12 5.73
C ALA A 100 -13.18 0.59 7.07
N GLU A 101 -12.50 1.73 7.06
CA GLU A 101 -12.30 2.57 8.26
C GLU A 101 -13.65 3.06 8.80
N PHE A 102 -14.49 3.65 7.95
CA PHE A 102 -15.83 4.12 8.33
C PHE A 102 -16.69 3.02 8.96
N LEU A 103 -16.61 1.79 8.42
CA LEU A 103 -17.36 0.63 8.90
C LEU A 103 -16.68 -0.13 10.05
N LYS A 104 -15.53 0.36 10.55
CA LYS A 104 -14.73 -0.30 11.60
C LYS A 104 -14.33 -1.73 11.23
N ILE A 105 -14.13 -1.99 9.94
CA ILE A 105 -13.58 -3.24 9.44
C ILE A 105 -12.09 -3.23 9.76
N LYS A 106 -11.62 -4.24 10.50
CA LYS A 106 -10.25 -4.25 11.02
C LYS A 106 -9.19 -4.46 9.95
N LYS A 107 -9.53 -5.23 8.91
CA LYS A 107 -8.57 -5.74 7.94
C LYS A 107 -9.10 -5.65 6.52
N VAL A 108 -8.19 -5.44 5.58
CA VAL A 108 -8.43 -5.58 4.15
C VAL A 108 -7.37 -6.49 3.55
N ILE A 109 -7.60 -7.02 2.36
CA ILE A 109 -6.57 -7.71 1.58
C ILE A 109 -6.28 -6.85 0.35
N GLY A 110 -4.99 -6.65 0.06
CA GLY A 110 -4.53 -5.91 -1.11
C GLY A 110 -3.21 -6.48 -1.63
N MET A 111 -2.85 -6.06 -2.84
CA MET A 111 -1.50 -6.17 -3.36
C MET A 111 -0.60 -5.23 -2.58
N VAL A 112 0.44 -5.77 -1.95
CA VAL A 112 1.41 -5.01 -1.18
C VAL A 112 2.74 -5.01 -1.89
N GLU A 113 3.26 -3.81 -2.11
CA GLU A 113 4.64 -3.55 -2.48
C GLU A 113 5.36 -2.85 -1.33
N ILE A 114 6.69 -2.92 -1.30
CA ILE A 114 7.52 -2.30 -0.27
C ILE A 114 8.43 -1.29 -0.94
N LEU A 115 8.47 -0.07 -0.41
CA LEU A 115 9.38 0.98 -0.83
C LEU A 115 10.74 0.80 -0.14
N ILE A 116 11.81 0.75 -0.94
CA ILE A 116 13.19 0.65 -0.49
C ILE A 116 13.92 1.93 -0.88
N PRO A 117 14.13 2.89 0.05
CA PRO A 117 14.85 4.12 -0.25
C PRO A 117 16.31 3.83 -0.61
N LYS A 118 16.82 4.40 -1.71
CA LYS A 118 18.23 4.23 -2.13
C LYS A 118 19.19 4.80 -1.09
N ASN A 119 18.79 5.85 -0.35
CA ASN A 119 19.62 6.45 0.69
C ASN A 119 19.87 5.55 1.92
N LEU A 120 19.19 4.41 2.03
CA LEU A 120 19.49 3.38 3.03
C LEU A 120 20.53 2.37 2.54
N LEU A 121 20.74 2.26 1.24
CA LEU A 121 21.55 1.22 0.62
C LEU A 121 23.00 1.68 0.44
N ALA A 122 23.92 0.72 0.45
CA ALA A 122 25.29 0.94 -0.02
C ALA A 122 25.34 1.05 -1.55
N ASP A 123 26.36 1.74 -2.09
CA ASP A 123 26.53 1.93 -3.54
C ASP A 123 26.57 0.59 -4.29
N GLU A 124 27.20 -0.45 -3.74
CA GLU A 124 27.24 -1.78 -4.35
C GLU A 124 25.86 -2.45 -4.41
N GLN A 125 25.00 -2.19 -3.41
CA GLN A 125 23.62 -2.70 -3.39
C GLN A 125 22.74 -1.98 -4.41
N ILE A 126 22.92 -0.65 -4.57
CA ILE A 126 22.22 0.15 -5.59
C ILE A 126 22.59 -0.36 -6.99
N LEU A 127 23.88 -0.55 -7.27
CA LEU A 127 24.36 -1.05 -8.56
C LEU A 127 23.81 -2.44 -8.89
N GLU A 128 23.74 -3.35 -7.90
CA GLU A 128 23.17 -4.68 -8.11
C GLU A 128 21.65 -4.61 -8.34
N CYS A 129 20.92 -3.75 -7.63
CA CYS A 129 19.51 -3.50 -7.88
C CYS A 129 19.25 -2.98 -9.31
N GLU A 130 20.00 -1.99 -9.77
CA GLU A 130 19.88 -1.42 -11.11
C GLU A 130 20.16 -2.46 -12.19
N LYS A 131 21.22 -3.25 -12.03
CA LYS A 131 21.54 -4.36 -12.92
C LYS A 131 20.41 -5.40 -13.00
N ILE A 132 19.83 -5.78 -11.86
CA ILE A 132 18.70 -6.74 -11.83
C ILE A 132 17.50 -6.19 -12.60
N LEU A 133 17.15 -4.92 -12.39
CA LEU A 133 16.02 -4.28 -13.07
C LEU A 133 16.25 -4.19 -14.59
N ASP A 134 17.46 -3.83 -14.99
CA ASP A 134 17.88 -3.81 -16.41
C ASP A 134 17.77 -5.21 -17.04
N GLU A 135 18.24 -6.25 -16.35
CA GLU A 135 18.17 -7.65 -16.83
C GLU A 135 16.72 -8.16 -16.93
N GLU A 136 15.84 -7.71 -16.03
CA GLU A 136 14.42 -8.06 -16.03
C GLU A 136 13.59 -7.22 -17.02
N GLY A 137 14.15 -6.13 -17.56
CA GLY A 137 13.47 -5.23 -18.49
C GLY A 137 12.29 -4.49 -17.86
N ILE A 138 12.41 -4.15 -16.56
CA ILE A 138 11.37 -3.47 -15.78
C ILE A 138 11.96 -2.26 -15.06
N ASP A 139 11.19 -1.18 -14.96
CA ASP A 139 11.75 0.09 -14.47
C ASP A 139 11.96 0.12 -12.95
N VAL A 140 11.00 -0.40 -12.15
CA VAL A 140 11.01 -0.19 -10.69
C VAL A 140 10.46 -1.33 -9.83
N HIS A 141 9.62 -2.22 -10.38
CA HIS A 141 8.81 -3.16 -9.61
C HIS A 141 9.25 -4.60 -9.83
N THR A 142 9.97 -5.20 -8.88
CA THR A 142 10.49 -6.57 -9.05
C THR A 142 9.97 -7.55 -7.99
N ARG A 143 10.05 -8.85 -8.33
CA ARG A 143 9.88 -9.97 -7.39
C ARG A 143 11.21 -10.62 -7.02
N ASN A 144 12.33 -10.06 -7.47
CA ASN A 144 13.64 -10.66 -7.32
C ASN A 144 13.96 -10.91 -5.82
N PRO A 145 14.42 -12.12 -5.45
CA PRO A 145 14.74 -12.44 -4.05
C PRO A 145 15.81 -11.54 -3.42
N TYR A 146 16.66 -10.89 -4.22
CA TYR A 146 17.65 -9.94 -3.72
C TYR A 146 16.98 -8.77 -2.97
N PHE A 147 15.89 -8.24 -3.53
CA PHE A 147 15.16 -7.11 -2.96
C PHE A 147 14.45 -7.52 -1.66
N TYR A 148 13.97 -8.76 -1.56
CA TYR A 148 13.45 -9.31 -0.31
C TYR A 148 14.53 -9.33 0.79
N LYS A 149 15.76 -9.71 0.46
CA LYS A 149 16.87 -9.72 1.42
C LYS A 149 17.22 -8.32 1.91
N LEU A 150 17.21 -7.33 1.02
CA LEU A 150 17.39 -5.93 1.42
C LEU A 150 16.26 -5.50 2.37
N CYS A 151 15.01 -5.87 2.08
CA CYS A 151 13.90 -5.58 2.98
C CYS A 151 14.07 -6.24 4.37
N GLU A 152 14.69 -7.42 4.46
CA GLU A 152 15.02 -8.04 5.75
C GLU A 152 16.18 -7.32 6.46
N GLU A 153 17.25 -7.01 5.74
CA GLU A 153 18.45 -6.36 6.25
C GLU A 153 18.16 -4.97 6.85
N TYR A 154 17.33 -4.19 6.17
CA TYR A 154 16.98 -2.82 6.56
C TYR A 154 15.68 -2.70 7.36
N ASP A 155 15.13 -3.84 7.84
CA ASP A 155 13.86 -3.90 8.57
C ASP A 155 12.73 -3.15 7.81
N LEU A 156 12.57 -3.40 6.52
CA LEU A 156 11.51 -2.80 5.69
C LEU A 156 10.30 -3.73 5.51
N LEU A 157 10.36 -4.96 6.02
CA LEU A 157 9.23 -5.87 5.94
C LEU A 157 8.05 -5.41 6.81
N PRO A 158 6.81 -5.55 6.33
CA PRO A 158 5.64 -5.47 7.18
C PRO A 158 5.73 -6.44 8.36
N PRO A 159 5.26 -6.03 9.56
CA PRO A 159 5.22 -6.94 10.69
C PRO A 159 4.39 -8.17 10.31
N LYS A 160 4.95 -9.36 10.56
CA LYS A 160 4.15 -10.61 10.45
C LYS A 160 2.94 -10.42 11.34
N MET A 161 1.74 -10.53 10.76
CA MET A 161 0.51 -10.39 11.53
C MET A 161 0.56 -11.33 12.72
N LYS A 162 0.71 -10.77 13.93
CA LYS A 162 0.51 -11.52 15.16
C LYS A 162 -0.96 -11.93 15.15
N ILE A 163 -1.23 -13.23 15.24
CA ILE A 163 -2.57 -13.71 15.58
C ILE A 163 -2.85 -13.14 16.97
N ARG A 164 -3.59 -12.04 17.04
CA ARG A 164 -4.19 -11.62 18.30
C ARG A 164 -5.26 -12.65 18.60
N ILE A 165 -4.94 -13.63 19.44
CA ILE A 165 -5.94 -14.47 20.08
C ILE A 165 -6.72 -13.50 20.99
N SER A 166 -7.90 -13.10 20.52
CA SER A 166 -8.90 -12.41 21.33
C SER A 166 -9.72 -13.43 22.08
#